data_AF-A0A4V0I0K4-F1
#
_entry.id   AF-A0A4V0I0K4-F1
#
_cell.length_a   1.000
_cell.length_b   1.000
_cell.length_c   1.000
_cell.angle_alpha   90.00
_cell.angle_beta   90.00
_cell.angle_gamma   90.00
#
_symmetry.space_group_name_H-M   'P 1'
#
loop_
_entity.id
_entity.type
_entity.pdbx_description
1 polymer ?
#
loop_
_entity_poly.entity_id
_entity_poly.type
_entity_poly.pdbx_seq_one_letter_code
_entity_poly.pdbx_strand_id
1 'polypeptide(L)'
;MAKGKKRGDALEFDDGPGLGLDDGGGLFADENPDPIGPIDYPGTADGDTRATLDAVGKAFKDRARAERERFKAATDSEYWCAFVFETREQKEAFLRAMKWLKFGDKHLDGCAIAGHEGIALPPAAVPYVAAKPDRKLDAISLPLEGGDDGR
;
A
#
# COMPACT_ATOMS: atom_id res chain seq x y z
N MET A 1 23.97 -31.28 71.09
CA MET A 1 22.71 -30.51 71.08
C MET A 1 22.50 -29.96 69.67
N ALA A 2 21.42 -30.37 68.99
CA ALA A 2 20.94 -29.82 67.71
C ALA A 2 20.36 -28.39 67.94
N LYS A 3 20.07 -27.50 66.97
CA LYS A 3 19.54 -27.64 65.59
C LYS A 3 19.48 -26.26 64.89
N GLY A 4 19.50 -26.25 63.55
CA GLY A 4 18.92 -25.20 62.66
C GLY A 4 19.95 -24.38 61.87
N LYS A 5 20.33 -24.66 60.60
CA LYS A 5 19.57 -24.81 59.33
C LYS A 5 19.02 -23.44 58.87
N LYS A 6 19.26 -22.87 57.68
CA LYS A 6 19.60 -23.41 56.34
C LYS A 6 19.89 -22.25 55.37
N ARG A 7 20.47 -22.60 54.20
CA ARG A 7 20.49 -21.95 52.87
C ARG A 7 21.83 -21.30 52.52
N GLY A 8 22.53 -21.69 51.47
CA GLY A 8 22.24 -22.67 50.43
C GLY A 8 23.22 -22.38 49.29
N ASP A 9 24.00 -23.38 48.92
CA ASP A 9 24.98 -23.34 47.83
C ASP A 9 24.37 -22.78 46.55
N ALA A 10 25.21 -22.05 45.81
CA ALA A 10 25.00 -21.74 44.42
C ALA A 10 24.74 -23.04 43.66
N LEU A 11 23.51 -23.23 43.21
CA LEU A 11 23.20 -24.25 42.23
C LEU A 11 23.68 -23.70 40.88
N GLU A 12 24.75 -24.30 40.37
CA GLU A 12 25.08 -24.25 38.94
C GLU A 12 23.83 -24.68 38.16
N PHE A 13 23.35 -23.78 37.31
CA PHE A 13 22.34 -24.10 36.32
C PHE A 13 23.08 -24.68 35.11
N ASP A 14 22.84 -25.98 34.90
CA ASP A 14 23.17 -26.76 33.72
C ASP A 14 22.74 -26.00 32.44
N ASP A 15 23.72 -25.61 31.62
CA ASP A 15 23.52 -25.06 30.27
C ASP A 15 22.97 -26.15 29.34
N GLY A 16 21.70 -26.52 29.55
CA GLY A 16 20.90 -27.25 28.58
C GLY A 16 20.73 -26.43 27.30
N PRO A 17 20.48 -27.07 26.15
CA PRO A 17 20.52 -26.41 24.85
C PRO A 17 19.57 -25.22 24.87
N GLY A 18 20.17 -24.03 24.72
CA GLY A 18 19.43 -22.78 24.62
C GLY A 18 18.29 -22.97 23.64
N LEU A 19 17.11 -22.51 24.03
CA LEU A 19 16.06 -22.21 23.07
C LEU A 19 16.67 -21.18 22.11
N GLY A 20 17.26 -21.68 21.02
CA GLY A 20 17.68 -20.91 19.88
C GLY A 20 16.44 -20.33 19.25
N LEU A 21 15.96 -19.25 19.85
CA LEU A 21 15.32 -18.17 19.13
C LEU A 21 16.46 -17.55 18.35
N ASP A 22 16.67 -18.08 17.14
CA ASP A 22 17.39 -17.41 16.10
C ASP A 22 16.89 -15.97 16.04
N ASP A 23 17.78 -15.06 16.40
CA ASP A 23 17.54 -13.64 16.35
C ASP A 23 17.20 -13.28 14.91
N GLY A 24 15.90 -13.27 14.58
CA GLY A 24 15.33 -12.87 13.29
C GLY A 24 15.54 -11.38 12.99
N GLY A 25 16.69 -10.84 13.36
CA GLY A 25 17.21 -9.54 12.98
C GLY A 25 17.50 -9.52 11.48
N GLY A 26 16.45 -9.29 10.69
CA GLY A 26 16.62 -9.09 9.24
C GLY A 26 15.35 -8.83 8.45
N LEU A 27 14.15 -8.95 9.02
CA LEU A 27 12.90 -8.83 8.26
C LEU A 27 12.10 -7.54 8.48
N PHE A 28 12.50 -6.68 9.43
CA PHE A 28 11.72 -5.47 9.80
C PHE A 28 12.56 -4.20 10.02
N ALA A 29 13.83 -4.19 9.63
CA ALA A 29 14.67 -3.01 9.80
C ALA A 29 14.69 -2.19 8.50
N ASP A 30 13.95 -1.06 8.49
CA ASP A 30 14.48 0.31 8.21
C ASP A 30 13.48 1.33 7.60
N GLU A 31 12.16 1.09 7.55
CA GLU A 31 11.22 2.11 7.00
C GLU A 31 9.89 2.27 7.78
N ASN A 32 9.87 2.10 9.11
CA ASN A 32 8.72 2.55 9.90
C ASN A 32 9.12 3.79 10.72
N PRO A 33 8.95 5.01 10.19
CA PRO A 33 9.32 6.22 10.90
C PRO A 33 8.53 6.32 12.21
N ASP A 34 9.19 6.85 13.25
CA ASP A 34 8.59 7.08 14.56
C ASP A 34 7.22 7.76 14.39
N PRO A 35 6.11 7.15 14.85
CA PRO A 35 4.77 7.66 14.62
C PRO A 35 4.53 9.04 15.26
N ILE A 36 5.25 9.40 16.33
CA ILE A 36 5.06 10.68 17.03
C ILE A 36 6.15 11.71 16.70
N GLY A 37 7.32 11.26 16.23
CA GLY A 37 8.45 12.12 15.89
C GLY A 37 8.96 12.92 17.10
N PRO A 38 9.82 13.93 16.87
CA PRO A 38 10.32 14.77 17.95
C PRO A 38 9.18 15.63 18.51
N ILE A 39 8.91 15.48 19.81
CA ILE A 39 7.96 16.31 20.55
C ILE A 39 8.69 17.12 21.62
N ASP A 40 8.19 18.32 21.88
CA ASP A 40 8.75 19.20 22.92
C ASP A 40 8.26 18.76 24.30
N TYR A 41 9.21 18.41 25.16
CA TYR A 41 8.94 17.88 26.49
C TYR A 41 9.12 18.99 27.54
N PRO A 42 8.07 19.38 28.27
CA PRO A 42 8.17 20.41 29.31
C PRO A 42 9.02 20.00 30.53
N GLY A 43 9.47 18.74 30.63
CA GLY A 43 10.39 18.25 31.66
C GLY A 43 9.70 17.98 33.00
N THR A 44 8.38 17.87 33.01
CA THR A 44 7.59 17.48 34.18
C THR A 44 6.86 16.18 33.84
N ALA A 45 6.82 15.22 34.77
CA ALA A 45 6.24 13.90 34.50
C ALA A 45 4.81 13.97 33.93
N ASP A 46 3.96 14.85 34.47
CA ASP A 46 2.60 15.06 33.98
C ASP A 46 2.57 15.77 32.61
N GLY A 47 3.43 16.77 32.41
CA GLY A 47 3.52 17.51 31.16
C GLY A 47 4.06 16.67 30.00
N ASP A 48 5.07 15.85 30.26
CA ASP A 48 5.70 14.95 29.28
C ASP A 48 4.74 13.83 28.89
N THR A 49 4.00 13.28 29.87
CA THR A 49 2.95 12.29 29.61
C THR A 49 1.85 12.89 28.72
N ARG A 50 1.39 14.11 29.03
CA ARG A 50 0.37 14.80 28.24
C ARG A 50 0.84 15.10 26.81
N ALA A 51 2.05 15.64 26.65
CA ALA A 51 2.62 15.94 25.34
C ALA A 51 2.73 14.67 24.48
N THR A 52 3.13 13.55 25.09
CA THR A 52 3.21 12.24 24.43
C THR A 52 1.82 11.76 23.99
N LEU A 53 0.83 11.78 24.88
CA LEU A 53 -0.53 11.33 24.57
C LEU A 53 -1.19 12.16 23.46
N ASP A 54 -0.99 13.48 23.48
CA ASP A 54 -1.51 14.38 22.44
C ASP A 54 -0.86 14.10 21.07
N ALA A 55 0.45 13.87 21.04
CA ALA A 55 1.19 13.52 19.83
C ALA A 55 0.77 12.16 19.27
N VAL A 56 0.61 11.14 20.12
CA VAL A 56 0.08 9.83 19.75
C VAL A 56 -1.32 9.97 19.16
N GLY A 57 -2.22 10.71 19.83
CA GLY A 57 -3.58 10.94 19.36
C GLY A 57 -3.63 11.64 18.00
N LYS A 58 -2.75 12.60 17.75
CA LYS A 58 -2.61 13.28 16.46
C LYS A 58 -2.12 12.32 15.37
N ALA A 59 -1.07 11.53 15.64
CA ALA A 59 -0.52 10.57 14.71
C ALA A 59 -1.56 9.54 14.22
N PHE A 60 -2.39 9.03 15.14
CA PHE A 60 -3.49 8.12 14.77
C PHE A 60 -4.54 8.80 13.89
N LYS A 61 -4.94 10.04 14.19
CA LYS A 61 -5.91 10.79 13.37
C LYS A 61 -5.37 11.07 11.97
N ASP A 62 -4.11 11.45 11.87
CA ASP A 62 -3.44 11.76 10.61
C ASP A 62 -3.30 10.49 9.74
N ARG A 63 -2.87 9.38 10.33
CA ARG A 63 -2.84 8.08 9.64
C ARG A 63 -4.23 7.63 9.20
N ALA A 64 -5.24 7.74 10.06
CA ALA A 64 -6.61 7.39 9.70
C ALA A 64 -7.17 8.29 8.59
N ARG A 65 -6.79 9.57 8.55
CA ARG A 65 -7.16 10.46 7.44
C ARG A 65 -6.47 10.06 6.14
N ALA A 66 -5.15 9.85 6.17
CA ALA A 66 -4.40 9.41 5.02
C ALA A 66 -4.95 8.09 4.45
N GLU A 67 -5.28 7.14 5.33
CA GLU A 67 -5.86 5.86 4.92
C GLU A 67 -7.27 6.02 4.35
N ARG A 68 -8.11 6.89 4.92
CA ARG A 68 -9.43 7.21 4.33
C ARG A 68 -9.30 7.86 2.95
N GLU A 69 -8.34 8.76 2.76
CA GLU A 69 -8.11 9.38 1.43
C GLU A 69 -7.57 8.36 0.42
N ARG A 70 -6.69 7.45 0.84
CA ARG A 70 -6.26 6.31 0.00
C ARG A 70 -7.43 5.39 -0.34
N PHE A 71 -8.26 5.06 0.64
CA PHE A 71 -9.44 4.23 0.45
C PHE A 71 -10.42 4.86 -0.53
N LYS A 72 -10.68 6.18 -0.43
CA LYS A 72 -11.49 6.91 -1.40
C LYS A 72 -10.89 6.85 -2.80
N ALA A 73 -9.59 7.14 -2.94
CA ALA A 73 -8.92 7.10 -4.24
C ALA A 73 -8.88 5.69 -4.87
N ALA A 74 -8.80 4.63 -4.05
CA ALA A 74 -8.75 3.25 -4.51
C ALA A 74 -10.13 2.61 -4.71
N THR A 75 -11.18 3.11 -4.05
CA THR A 75 -12.55 2.54 -4.07
C THR A 75 -13.53 3.40 -4.86
N ASP A 76 -13.11 4.56 -5.35
CA ASP A 76 -13.84 5.33 -6.37
C ASP A 76 -13.92 4.50 -7.65
N SER A 77 -15.03 3.77 -7.74
CA SER A 77 -15.46 3.03 -8.91
C SER A 77 -16.42 3.90 -9.75
N GLU A 78 -16.38 5.23 -9.62
CA GLU A 78 -17.48 6.11 -10.04
C GLU A 78 -17.45 6.45 -11.53
N TYR A 79 -16.31 6.26 -12.19
CA TYR A 79 -16.12 6.72 -13.57
C TYR A 79 -15.97 5.56 -14.57
N TRP A 80 -17.09 4.88 -14.86
CA TRP A 80 -17.21 3.95 -15.98
C TRP A 80 -18.52 4.22 -16.74
N CYS A 81 -18.49 3.96 -18.05
CA CYS A 81 -19.71 3.90 -18.86
C CYS A 81 -19.87 2.49 -19.41
N ALA A 82 -21.09 2.01 -19.51
CA ALA A 82 -21.39 0.71 -20.10
C ALA A 82 -22.44 0.85 -21.20
N PHE A 83 -22.20 0.14 -22.29
CA PHE A 83 -23.18 -0.06 -23.35
C PHE A 83 -23.83 -1.43 -23.16
N VAL A 84 -25.16 -1.45 -23.07
CA VAL A 84 -25.92 -2.69 -22.90
C VAL A 84 -26.56 -3.04 -24.24
N PHE A 85 -26.27 -4.25 -24.73
CA PHE A 85 -26.83 -4.82 -25.95
C PHE A 85 -27.57 -6.12 -25.61
N GLU A 86 -28.58 -6.48 -26.38
CA GLU A 86 -29.33 -7.73 -26.18
C GLU A 86 -28.48 -8.94 -26.58
N THR A 87 -27.62 -8.78 -27.60
CA THR A 87 -26.76 -9.85 -28.09
C THR A 87 -25.31 -9.40 -28.29
N ARG A 88 -24.40 -10.38 -28.35
CA ARG A 88 -22.97 -10.14 -28.61
C ARG A 88 -22.75 -9.58 -30.00
N GLU A 89 -23.52 -10.02 -30.99
CA GLU A 89 -23.41 -9.60 -32.38
C GLU A 89 -23.76 -8.12 -32.53
N GLN A 90 -24.77 -7.64 -31.80
CA GLN A 90 -25.10 -6.21 -31.75
C GLN A 90 -23.95 -5.38 -31.18
N LYS A 91 -23.35 -5.84 -30.08
CA LYS A 91 -22.17 -5.20 -29.47
C LYS A 91 -21.00 -5.15 -30.46
N GLU A 92 -20.67 -6.27 -31.09
CA GLU A 92 -19.55 -6.33 -32.04
C GLU A 92 -19.81 -5.48 -33.30
N ALA A 93 -21.03 -5.49 -33.82
CA ALA A 93 -21.41 -4.64 -34.97
C ALA A 93 -21.23 -3.15 -34.65
N PHE A 94 -21.66 -2.71 -33.46
CA PHE A 94 -21.46 -1.34 -32.99
C PHE A 94 -19.98 -0.98 -32.88
N LEU A 95 -19.17 -1.81 -32.21
CA LEU A 95 -17.73 -1.55 -32.04
C LEU A 95 -16.97 -1.55 -33.38
N ARG A 96 -17.38 -2.39 -34.35
CA ARG A 96 -16.82 -2.40 -35.71
C ARG A 96 -17.16 -1.12 -36.46
N ALA A 97 -18.42 -0.69 -36.41
CA ALA A 97 -18.88 0.53 -37.08
C ALA A 97 -18.13 1.77 -36.60
N MET A 98 -17.90 1.87 -35.28
CA MET A 98 -17.14 2.96 -34.67
C MET A 98 -15.61 2.83 -34.84
N LYS A 99 -15.12 1.70 -35.36
CA LYS A 99 -13.68 1.36 -35.41
C LYS A 99 -13.03 1.34 -34.02
N TRP A 100 -13.79 0.99 -32.98
CA TRP A 100 -13.36 1.01 -31.59
C TRP A 100 -12.81 -0.33 -31.07
N LEU A 101 -12.96 -1.43 -31.82
CA LEU A 101 -12.43 -2.75 -31.46
C LEU A 101 -10.94 -2.75 -31.09
N LYS A 102 -10.15 -1.84 -31.68
CA LYS A 102 -8.72 -1.68 -31.38
C LYS A 102 -8.43 -1.15 -29.97
N PHE A 103 -9.41 -0.54 -29.32
CA PHE A 103 -9.29 -0.01 -27.95
C PHE A 103 -9.79 -0.99 -26.89
N GLY A 104 -10.35 -2.14 -27.31
CA GLY A 104 -10.87 -3.18 -26.43
C GLY A 104 -12.23 -3.73 -26.89
N ASP A 105 -12.67 -4.81 -26.25
CA ASP A 105 -13.98 -5.44 -26.52
C ASP A 105 -14.95 -5.32 -25.33
N LYS A 106 -14.44 -5.46 -24.10
CA LYS A 106 -15.23 -5.40 -22.86
C LYS A 106 -14.97 -4.13 -22.05
N HIS A 107 -13.71 -3.73 -21.99
CA HIS A 107 -13.29 -2.49 -21.33
C HIS A 107 -12.55 -1.68 -22.38
N LEU A 108 -13.00 -0.44 -22.55
CA LEU A 108 -12.44 0.50 -23.51
C LEU A 108 -11.77 1.63 -22.74
N ASP A 109 -10.59 2.05 -23.19
CA ASP A 109 -9.98 3.28 -22.69
C ASP A 109 -10.72 4.50 -23.26
N GLY A 110 -11.46 5.20 -22.41
CA GLY A 110 -12.22 6.40 -22.78
C GLY A 110 -11.35 7.57 -23.24
N CYS A 111 -10.12 7.70 -22.74
CA CYS A 111 -9.17 8.72 -23.17
C CYS A 111 -8.67 8.43 -24.59
N ALA A 112 -8.36 7.16 -24.89
CA ALA A 112 -7.95 6.73 -26.22
C ALA A 112 -9.08 6.93 -27.25
N ILE A 113 -10.33 6.61 -26.88
CA ILE A 113 -11.50 6.87 -27.73
C ILE A 113 -11.69 8.37 -27.94
N ALA A 114 -11.60 9.19 -26.89
CA ALA A 114 -11.76 10.64 -27.04
C ALA A 114 -10.70 11.24 -27.99
N GLY A 115 -9.45 10.79 -27.88
CA GLY A 115 -8.39 11.17 -28.82
C GLY A 115 -8.68 10.72 -30.26
N HIS A 116 -9.27 9.53 -30.44
CA HIS A 116 -9.68 9.02 -31.75
C HIS A 116 -10.83 9.81 -32.39
N GLU A 117 -11.82 10.19 -31.58
CA GLU A 117 -13.00 10.94 -32.04
C GLU A 117 -12.76 12.45 -32.10
N GLY A 118 -11.58 12.94 -31.68
CA GLY A 118 -11.26 14.37 -31.63
C GLY A 118 -12.01 15.14 -30.55
N ILE A 119 -12.44 14.46 -29.48
CA ILE A 119 -13.15 15.03 -28.35
C ILE A 119 -12.13 15.56 -27.34
N ALA A 120 -12.23 16.85 -27.01
CA ALA A 120 -11.42 17.45 -25.94
C ALA A 120 -12.00 17.07 -24.57
N LEU A 121 -11.25 16.28 -23.80
CA LEU A 121 -11.62 15.92 -22.42
C LEU A 121 -11.17 17.00 -21.43
N PRO A 122 -11.93 17.22 -20.34
CA PRO A 122 -11.47 18.07 -19.26
C PRO A 122 -10.22 17.48 -18.59
N PRO A 123 -9.29 18.32 -18.10
CA PRO A 123 -8.09 17.84 -17.42
C PRO A 123 -8.48 17.15 -16.11
N ALA A 124 -8.05 15.91 -15.94
CA ALA A 124 -8.20 15.17 -14.69
C ALA A 124 -6.95 15.35 -13.83
N ALA A 125 -7.12 15.83 -12.59
CA ALA A 125 -6.05 15.92 -11.60
C ALA A 125 -6.17 14.76 -10.59
N VAL A 126 -5.98 13.53 -11.07
CA VAL A 126 -5.94 12.35 -10.20
C VAL A 126 -4.50 12.14 -9.73
N PRO A 127 -4.21 12.16 -8.42
CA PRO A 127 -2.87 11.88 -7.91
C PRO A 127 -2.53 10.41 -8.16
N TYR A 128 -1.85 10.11 -9.27
CA TYR A 128 -1.27 8.80 -9.49
C TYR A 128 -0.02 8.64 -8.62
N VAL A 129 -0.09 7.75 -7.63
CA VAL A 129 1.11 7.30 -6.93
C VAL A 129 1.72 6.21 -7.78
N ALA A 130 2.77 6.54 -8.52
CA ALA A 130 3.55 5.52 -9.23
C ALA A 130 4.04 4.51 -8.20
N ALA A 131 3.55 3.28 -8.28
CA ALA A 131 4.07 2.19 -7.49
C ALA A 131 5.55 2.06 -7.85
N LYS A 132 6.45 2.17 -6.87
CA LYS A 132 7.85 1.84 -7.10
C LYS A 132 7.89 0.40 -7.63
N PRO A 133 8.52 0.15 -8.78
CA PRO A 133 8.65 -1.20 -9.30
C PRO A 133 9.31 -2.08 -8.23
N ASP A 134 8.62 -3.14 -7.81
CA ASP A 134 9.24 -4.12 -6.94
C ASP A 134 10.28 -4.88 -7.77
N ARG A 135 11.55 -4.75 -7.39
CA ARG A 135 12.68 -5.32 -8.15
C ARG A 135 12.55 -6.83 -8.36
N LYS A 136 11.85 -7.55 -7.46
CA LYS A 136 11.60 -8.99 -7.60
C LYS A 136 10.50 -9.28 -8.61
N LEU A 137 9.44 -8.47 -8.63
CA LEU A 137 8.34 -8.63 -9.59
C LEU A 137 8.77 -8.19 -10.99
N ASP A 138 9.56 -7.13 -11.08
CA ASP A 138 10.14 -6.64 -12.33
C ASP A 138 11.07 -7.68 -12.97
N ALA A 139 11.91 -8.35 -12.17
CA ALA A 139 12.81 -9.41 -12.64
C ALA A 139 12.09 -10.67 -13.16
N ILE A 140 10.82 -10.87 -12.79
CA ILE A 140 9.98 -12.00 -13.24
C ILE A 140 8.99 -11.55 -14.31
N SER A 141 8.87 -10.25 -14.56
CA SER A 141 8.03 -9.71 -15.62
C SER A 141 8.61 -10.10 -16.98
N LEU A 142 7.75 -10.58 -17.87
CA LEU A 142 8.13 -10.79 -19.26
C LEU A 142 8.48 -9.43 -19.87
N PRO A 143 9.58 -9.32 -20.62
CA PRO A 143 9.85 -8.10 -21.37
C PRO A 143 8.67 -7.85 -22.30
N LEU A 144 8.18 -6.61 -22.32
CA LEU A 144 7.20 -6.18 -23.32
C LEU A 144 7.90 -6.31 -24.67
N GLU A 145 7.59 -7.34 -25.45
CA GLU A 145 8.12 -7.46 -26.81
C GLU A 145 7.71 -6.21 -27.59
N GLY A 146 8.70 -5.57 -28.22
CA GLY A 146 8.58 -4.28 -28.85
C GLY A 146 7.39 -4.21 -29.81
N GLY A 147 6.42 -3.37 -29.47
CA GLY A 147 5.49 -2.83 -30.45
C GLY A 147 6.25 -1.86 -31.33
N ASP A 148 6.52 -2.28 -32.55
CA ASP A 148 6.79 -1.48 -33.77
C ASP A 148 6.66 0.04 -33.55
N ASP A 149 7.77 0.65 -33.15
CA ASP A 149 8.03 2.07 -33.20
C ASP A 149 8.30 2.49 -34.65
N GLY A 150 7.24 2.41 -35.45
CA GLY A 150 7.11 3.12 -36.71
C GLY A 150 7.00 4.63 -36.49
N ARG A 151 8.13 5.27 -36.13
CA ARG A 151 8.45 6.66 -36.45
C ARG A 151 9.91 7.01 -36.15
#